data_AF-A0A9P6N7W3-F1
#
_entry.id   AF-A0A9P6N7W3-F1
#
_cell.length_a   1.000
_cell.length_b   1.000
_cell.length_c   1.000
_cell.angle_alpha   90.00
_cell.angle_beta   90.00
_cell.angle_gamma   90.00
#
_symmetry.space_group_name_H-M   'P 1'
#
loop_
_entity.id
_entity.type
_entity.pdbx_description
1 polymer ?
#
loop_
_entity_poly.entity_id
_entity_poly.type
_entity_poly.pdbx_seq_one_letter_code
_entity_poly.pdbx_strand_id
1 'polypeptide(L)'
;MDIDRFIKDFESYAHSDGASDRDKCHQVVFFMPEAEVRTTVEAMDGYLQRKWMLLRREMKELWGAGLEPLYTINGLVQLCKELKKVGGISKKVDYSRFQQKFKTQISYLRKTGQLDKGDSKII
;
A
#
# COMPACT_ATOMS: atom_id res chain seq x y z
N MET A 1 -5.18 -5.58 11.99
CA MET A 1 -3.83 -5.45 12.59
C MET A 1 -3.79 -4.12 13.31
N ASP A 2 -3.41 -4.10 14.58
CA ASP A 2 -3.06 -2.84 15.26
C ASP A 2 -1.64 -2.47 14.82
N ILE A 3 -1.53 -1.59 13.83
CA ILE A 3 -0.24 -1.28 13.19
C ILE A 3 0.71 -0.56 14.15
N ASP A 4 0.17 0.26 15.06
CA ASP A 4 0.99 1.00 16.02
C ASP A 4 1.61 0.06 17.04
N ARG A 5 0.81 -0.88 17.55
CA ARG A 5 1.33 -1.94 18.42
C ARG A 5 2.33 -2.83 17.68
N PHE A 6 2.02 -3.25 16.45
CA PHE A 6 2.93 -4.06 15.64
C PHE A 6 4.28 -3.37 15.42
N ILE A 7 4.30 -2.11 14.97
CA ILE A 7 5.55 -1.37 14.73
C ILE A 7 6.35 -1.23 16.01
N LYS A 8 5.69 -0.91 17.14
CA LYS A 8 6.34 -0.79 18.44
C LYS A 8 7.02 -2.09 18.86
N ASP A 9 6.30 -3.21 18.79
CA ASP A 9 6.81 -4.52 19.20
C ASP A 9 7.97 -4.97 18.28
N PHE A 10 7.84 -4.74 16.96
CA PHE A 10 8.89 -5.02 15.98
C PHE A 10 10.14 -4.15 16.18
N GLU A 11 10.01 -2.85 16.41
CA GLU A 11 11.14 -1.96 16.67
C GLU A 11 11.87 -2.34 17.97
N SER A 12 11.14 -2.79 18.99
CA SER A 12 11.74 -3.31 20.23
C SER A 12 12.57 -4.57 19.97
N TYR A 13 12.03 -5.53 19.20
CA TYR A 13 12.77 -6.74 18.82
C TYR A 13 14.03 -6.41 18.00
N ALA A 14 13.87 -5.58 16.97
CA ALA A 14 14.96 -5.16 16.10
C ALA A 14 16.06 -4.43 16.88
N HIS A 15 15.69 -3.63 17.89
CA HIS A 15 16.66 -2.99 18.78
C HIS A 15 17.45 -4.00 19.61
N SER A 16 16.77 -5.00 20.19
CA SER A 16 17.43 -6.07 20.95
C SER A 16 18.37 -6.92 20.09
N ASP A 17 18.06 -7.08 18.81
CA ASP A 17 18.88 -7.83 17.84
C ASP A 17 19.99 -6.95 17.21
N GLY A 18 20.07 -5.66 17.55
CA GLY A 18 21.06 -4.73 16.98
C GLY A 18 20.84 -4.43 15.48
N ALA A 19 19.62 -4.64 14.97
CA ALA A 19 19.30 -4.51 13.55
C ALA A 19 19.32 -3.04 13.09
N SER A 20 19.95 -2.79 11.94
CA SER A 20 19.93 -1.48 11.30
C SER A 20 18.57 -1.16 10.68
N ASP A 21 18.31 0.11 10.33
CA ASP A 21 17.09 0.49 9.60
C ASP A 21 16.96 -0.24 8.25
N ARG A 22 18.10 -0.57 7.63
CA ARG A 22 18.14 -1.35 6.39
C ARG A 22 17.67 -2.79 6.64
N ASP A 23 18.09 -3.38 7.76
CA ASP A 23 17.72 -4.73 8.17
C ASP A 23 16.25 -4.80 8.54
N LYS A 24 15.76 -3.80 9.29
CA LYS A 24 14.33 -3.66 9.62
C LYS A 24 13.44 -3.69 8.39
N CYS A 25 13.80 -2.95 7.33
CA CYS A 25 13.05 -2.97 6.07
C CYS A 25 12.98 -4.38 5.47
N HIS A 26 14.07 -5.15 5.52
CA HIS A 26 14.09 -6.51 4.98
C HIS A 26 13.37 -7.51 5.89
N GLN A 27 13.44 -7.34 7.21
CA GLN A 27 12.92 -8.31 8.17
C GLN A 27 11.41 -8.19 8.37
N VAL A 28 10.84 -6.97 8.30
CA VAL A 28 9.44 -6.69 8.65
C VAL A 28 8.44 -7.56 7.88
N VAL A 29 8.76 -7.91 6.63
CA VAL A 29 7.90 -8.72 5.76
C VAL A 29 7.77 -10.19 6.20
N PHE A 30 8.73 -10.71 6.97
CA PHE A 30 8.67 -12.07 7.52
C PHE A 30 7.66 -12.19 8.66
N PHE A 31 7.37 -11.09 9.36
CA PHE A 31 6.38 -11.04 10.43
C PHE A 31 4.95 -10.83 9.91
N MET A 32 4.78 -10.67 8.59
CA MET A 32 3.48 -10.54 7.94
C MET A 32 2.90 -11.94 7.66
N PRO A 33 1.73 -12.30 8.24
CA PRO A 33 1.17 -13.64 8.12
C PRO A 33 0.57 -13.92 6.73
N GLU A 34 0.09 -12.88 6.05
CA GLU A 34 -0.60 -13.00 4.77
C GLU A 34 0.32 -12.57 3.62
N ALA A 35 0.37 -13.38 2.55
CA ALA A 35 1.15 -13.10 1.35
C ALA A 35 0.78 -11.75 0.72
N GLU A 36 -0.51 -11.39 0.73
CA GLU A 36 -0.97 -10.12 0.17
C GLU A 36 -0.51 -8.90 0.97
N VAL A 37 -0.42 -9.02 2.31
CA VAL A 37 0.14 -7.96 3.17
C VAL A 37 1.63 -7.81 2.89
N ARG A 38 2.36 -8.92 2.77
CA ARG A 38 3.77 -8.92 2.38
C ARG A 38 4.00 -8.22 1.04
N THR A 39 3.29 -8.62 -0.01
CA THR A 39 3.42 -7.99 -1.34
C THR A 39 3.11 -6.49 -1.30
N THR A 40 2.19 -6.07 -0.43
CA THR A 40 1.86 -4.65 -0.26
C THR A 40 3.04 -3.88 0.36
N VAL A 41 3.65 -4.41 1.43
CA VAL A 41 4.84 -3.81 2.06
C VAL A 41 6.03 -3.77 1.09
N GLU A 42 6.25 -4.84 0.34
CA GLU A 42 7.36 -4.94 -0.63
C GLU A 42 7.27 -3.92 -1.78
N ALA A 43 6.06 -3.43 -2.07
CA ALA A 43 5.81 -2.43 -3.10
C ALA A 43 5.90 -0.98 -2.60
N MET A 44 6.09 -0.75 -1.29
CA MET A 44 6.20 0.58 -0.70
C MET A 44 7.57 1.24 -0.96
N ASP A 45 7.60 2.55 -1.08
CA ASP A 45 8.83 3.28 -1.42
C ASP A 45 9.87 3.16 -0.30
N GLY A 46 9.43 3.13 0.96
CA GLY A 46 10.29 2.91 2.11
C GLY A 46 10.99 1.54 2.09
N TYR A 47 10.31 0.49 1.62
CA TYR A 47 10.90 -0.84 1.48
C TYR A 47 11.94 -0.85 0.35
N LEU A 48 11.56 -0.33 -0.83
CA LEU A 48 12.44 -0.28 -2.01
C LEU A 48 13.70 0.55 -1.77
N GLN A 49 13.56 1.69 -1.09
CA GLN A 49 14.68 2.57 -0.75
C GLN A 49 15.42 2.16 0.53
N ARG A 50 14.92 1.13 1.23
CA ARG A 50 15.44 0.64 2.52
C ARG A 50 15.52 1.74 3.59
N LYS A 51 14.48 2.57 3.64
CA LYS A 51 14.32 3.68 4.58
C LYS A 51 13.22 3.35 5.56
N TRP A 52 13.60 2.82 6.72
CA TRP A 52 12.64 2.37 7.74
C TRP A 52 11.66 3.46 8.17
N MET A 53 12.15 4.71 8.35
CA MET A 53 11.31 5.85 8.72
C MET A 53 10.22 6.14 7.68
N LEU A 54 10.51 5.97 6.39
CA LEU A 54 9.54 6.12 5.31
C LEU A 54 8.57 4.95 5.31
N LEU A 55 9.08 3.72 5.41
CA LEU A 55 8.28 2.51 5.38
C LEU A 55 7.25 2.48 6.51
N ARG A 56 7.67 2.73 7.76
CA ARG A 56 6.76 2.76 8.92
C ARG A 56 5.65 3.80 8.76
N ARG A 57 5.93 4.93 8.09
CA ARG A 57 4.93 5.96 7.81
C ARG A 57 3.89 5.44 6.83
N GLU A 58 4.32 4.87 5.71
CA GLU A 58 3.43 4.28 4.70
C GLU A 58 2.58 3.14 5.30
N MET A 59 3.18 2.31 6.17
CA MET A 59 2.45 1.26 6.88
C MET A 59 1.38 1.83 7.82
N LYS A 60 1.68 2.91 8.56
CA LYS A 60 0.70 3.60 9.41
C LYS A 60 -0.39 4.30 8.60
N GLU A 61 -0.04 4.94 7.50
CA GLU A 61 -1.02 5.55 6.58
C GLU A 61 -1.96 4.49 5.99
N LEU A 62 -1.47 3.28 5.76
CA LEU A 62 -2.26 2.20 5.17
C LEU A 62 -3.14 1.45 6.20
N TRP A 63 -2.63 1.20 7.41
CA TRP A 63 -3.25 0.31 8.40
C TRP A 63 -3.58 0.97 9.75
N GLY A 64 -3.24 2.24 9.93
CA GLY A 64 -3.52 2.99 11.16
C GLY A 64 -4.97 3.42 11.25
N ALA A 65 -5.53 3.42 12.45
CA ALA A 65 -6.83 4.01 12.70
C ALA A 65 -6.69 5.54 12.78
N GLY A 66 -7.45 6.27 11.95
CA GLY A 66 -7.50 7.74 12.01
C GLY A 66 -6.63 8.50 11.01
N LEU A 67 -6.10 7.84 9.97
CA LEU A 67 -5.51 8.52 8.82
C LEU A 67 -6.43 8.40 7.59
N GLU A 68 -6.41 9.43 6.75
CA GLU A 68 -7.13 9.47 5.45
C GLU A 68 -6.90 8.16 4.69
N PRO A 69 -7.94 7.53 4.11
CA PRO A 69 -7.79 6.25 3.43
C PRO A 69 -6.76 6.35 2.29
N LEU A 70 -5.79 5.42 2.26
CA LEU A 70 -4.69 5.43 1.28
C LEU A 70 -5.21 5.57 -0.17
N TYR A 71 -6.35 4.93 -0.44
CA TYR A 71 -7.18 5.19 -1.60
C TYR A 71 -8.62 5.36 -1.15
N THR A 72 -9.33 6.30 -1.78
CA THR A 72 -10.76 6.48 -1.63
C THR A 72 -11.44 6.24 -2.98
N ILE A 73 -12.73 5.89 -2.96
CA ILE A 73 -13.53 5.84 -4.20
C ILE A 73 -13.44 7.18 -4.94
N ASN A 74 -13.50 8.30 -4.22
CA ASN A 74 -13.40 9.64 -4.82
C ASN A 74 -12.03 9.87 -5.48
N GLY A 75 -10.94 9.44 -4.87
CA GLY A 75 -9.61 9.50 -5.48
C GLY A 75 -9.51 8.68 -6.77
N LEU A 76 -10.19 7.54 -6.81
CA LEU A 76 -10.25 6.65 -7.97
C LEU A 76 -11.09 7.27 -9.11
N VAL A 77 -12.21 7.90 -8.77
CA VAL A 77 -13.03 8.70 -9.71
C VAL A 77 -12.24 9.88 -10.26
N GLN A 78 -11.49 10.58 -9.41
CA GLN A 78 -10.68 11.73 -9.80
C GLN A 78 -9.53 11.33 -10.76
N LEU A 79 -8.86 10.21 -10.48
CA LEU A 79 -7.84 9.63 -11.36
C LEU A 79 -8.39 9.37 -12.78
N CYS A 80 -9.59 8.79 -12.88
CA CYS A 80 -10.24 8.55 -14.17
C CYS A 80 -10.59 9.86 -14.90
N LYS A 81 -11.05 10.89 -14.17
CA LYS A 81 -11.36 12.21 -14.74
C LYS A 81 -10.10 12.90 -15.29
N GLU A 82 -9.00 12.86 -14.56
CA GLU A 82 -7.73 13.45 -14.97
C GLU A 82 -7.16 12.75 -16.20
N LEU A 83 -7.22 11.42 -16.25
CA LEU A 83 -6.83 10.65 -17.43
C LEU A 83 -7.68 11.03 -18.64
N LYS A 84 -9.00 11.17 -18.48
CA LYS A 84 -9.88 11.61 -19.56
C LYS A 84 -9.52 13.03 -20.03
N LYS A 85 -9.16 13.94 -19.11
CA LYS A 85 -8.78 15.32 -19.41
C LYS A 85 -7.50 15.42 -20.24
N VAL A 86 -6.53 14.53 -20.03
CA VAL A 86 -5.27 14.50 -20.80
C VAL A 86 -5.34 13.67 -22.09
N GLY A 87 -6.55 13.26 -22.52
CA GLY A 87 -6.76 12.49 -23.75
C GLY A 87 -6.57 10.98 -23.59
N GLY A 88 -6.51 10.48 -22.36
CA GLY A 88 -6.34 9.06 -22.05
C GLY A 88 -4.89 8.58 -22.17
N ILE A 89 -4.73 7.26 -22.27
CA ILE A 89 -3.41 6.62 -22.35
C ILE A 89 -3.22 6.07 -23.76
N SER A 90 -2.26 6.63 -24.49
CA SER A 90 -2.01 6.28 -25.89
C SER A 90 -0.96 5.18 -26.07
N LYS A 91 -0.08 4.98 -25.08
CA LYS A 91 0.99 3.97 -25.13
C LYS A 91 0.60 2.71 -24.35
N LYS A 92 0.81 1.54 -24.97
CA LYS A 92 0.52 0.23 -24.37
C LYS A 92 1.23 -0.01 -23.03
N VAL A 93 2.48 0.43 -22.91
CA VAL A 93 3.28 0.28 -21.67
C VAL A 93 2.68 1.11 -20.53
N ASP A 94 2.30 2.36 -20.82
CA ASP A 94 1.68 3.25 -19.83
C ASP A 94 0.29 2.73 -19.42
N TYR A 95 -0.44 2.12 -20.35
CA TYR A 95 -1.74 1.51 -20.07
C TYR A 95 -1.60 0.30 -19.13
N SER A 96 -0.60 -0.56 -19.36
CA SER A 96 -0.32 -1.70 -18.49
C SER A 96 0.04 -1.25 -17.06
N ARG A 97 0.89 -0.22 -16.93
CA ARG A 97 1.26 0.35 -15.62
C ARG A 97 0.04 0.96 -14.92
N PHE A 98 -0.79 1.70 -15.65
CA PHE A 98 -2.05 2.23 -15.11
C PHE A 98 -2.98 1.11 -14.64
N GLN A 99 -3.19 0.08 -15.47
CA GLN A 99 -4.05 -1.05 -15.13
C GLN A 99 -3.58 -1.77 -13.86
N GLN A 100 -2.27 -1.97 -13.70
CA GLN A 100 -1.71 -2.57 -12.50
C GLN A 100 -1.97 -1.70 -11.26
N LYS A 101 -1.71 -0.40 -11.35
CA LYS A 101 -1.98 0.55 -10.26
C LYS A 101 -3.47 0.60 -9.90
N PHE A 102 -4.34 0.64 -10.90
CA PHE A 102 -5.79 0.65 -10.75
C PHE A 102 -6.31 -0.62 -10.06
N LYS A 103 -5.81 -1.80 -10.46
CA LYS A 103 -6.15 -3.08 -9.80
C LYS A 103 -5.72 -3.10 -8.34
N THR A 104 -4.54 -2.57 -8.02
CA THR A 104 -4.08 -2.44 -6.63
C THR A 104 -5.01 -1.56 -5.80
N GLN A 105 -5.44 -0.40 -6.35
CA GLN A 105 -6.37 0.50 -5.67
C GLN A 105 -7.76 -0.15 -5.46
N ILE A 106 -8.31 -0.82 -6.47
CA ILE A 106 -9.60 -1.54 -6.36
C ILE A 106 -9.51 -2.67 -5.33
N SER A 107 -8.41 -3.45 -5.32
CA SER A 107 -8.17 -4.50 -4.34
C SER A 107 -8.15 -3.95 -2.91
N TYR A 108 -7.46 -2.81 -2.70
CA TYR A 108 -7.46 -2.11 -1.43
C TYR A 108 -8.86 -1.68 -0.99
N LEU A 109 -9.63 -1.05 -1.87
CA LEU A 109 -10.98 -0.57 -1.54
C LEU A 109 -11.95 -1.71 -1.20
N ARG A 110 -11.83 -2.87 -1.86
CA ARG A 110 -12.60 -4.08 -1.50
C ARG A 110 -12.22 -4.63 -0.14
N LYS A 111 -10.92 -4.68 0.17
CA LYS A 111 -10.43 -5.18 1.48
C LYS A 111 -10.83 -4.27 2.64
N THR A 112 -10.90 -2.97 2.39
CA THR A 112 -11.33 -1.99 3.39
C THR A 112 -12.84 -1.82 3.49
N GLY A 113 -13.62 -2.60 2.72
CA GLY A 113 -15.09 -2.53 2.72
C GLY A 113 -15.66 -1.25 2.11
N GLN A 114 -14.82 -0.42 1.48
CA GLN A 114 -15.26 0.77 0.77
C GLN A 114 -15.92 0.43 -0.58
N LEU A 115 -15.57 -0.72 -1.16
CA LEU A 115 -16.15 -1.24 -2.40
C LEU A 115 -16.79 -2.60 -2.13
N ASP A 116 -18.07 -2.75 -2.49
CA ASP A 116 -18.80 -3.99 -2.27
C ASP A 116 -18.30 -5.10 -3.21
N LYS A 117 -18.39 -6.36 -2.76
CA LYS A 117 -17.99 -7.53 -3.58
C LYS A 117 -18.84 -7.68 -4.86
N GLY A 118 -19.96 -6.96 -4.97
CA GLY A 118 -20.91 -7.00 -6.09
C GLY A 118 -20.61 -6.05 -7.26
N ASP A 119 -19.72 -5.06 -7.10
CA ASP A 119 -19.50 -4.01 -8.10
C ASP A 119 -18.51 -4.43 -9.22
N SER A 120 -18.71 -5.62 -9.77
CA SER A 120 -17.97 -6.11 -10.94
C SER A 120 -18.38 -5.46 -12.27
N LYS A 121 -19.09 -4.32 -12.23
CA LYS A 121 -19.56 -3.61 -13.44
C LYS A 121 -18.73 -2.40 -13.86
N ILE A 122 -17.57 -2.17 -13.23
CA ILE A 122 -16.67 -1.08 -13.62
C ILE A 122 -15.40 -1.66 -14.24
N ILE A 123 -15.54 -2.36 -15.36
CA ILE A 123 -14.50 -2.50 -16.39
C ILE A 123 -15.20 -2.54 -17.74
#